data_AF-D4B2B3-F1
#
_entry.id   AF-D4B2B3-F1
#
_cell.length_a   1.000
_cell.length_b   1.000
_cell.length_c   1.000
_cell.angle_alpha   90.00
_cell.angle_beta   90.00
_cell.angle_gamma   90.00
#
_symmetry.space_group_name_H-M   'P 1'
#
loop_
_entity.id
_entity.type
_entity.pdbx_description
1 polymer ?
#
loop_
_entity_poly.entity_id
_entity_poly.type
_entity_poly.pdbx_seq_one_letter_code
_entity_poly.pdbx_strand_id
1 'polypeptide(L)'
;MSLFEPHVDDQLEFSFILNSSLDIFDMRQQHTSVDQDLGLLHALDERLSVYGWLTNTGVKFAIVVDLEGRTSAHSSAHERPLPVVGLRDSDLKPAFRALQTAYVKLLQNPFYNPDDNVLGKESQTQPKPKGIASRQFVEEVNRIGRTWAPGVAGH
;
A
#
# COMPACT_ATOMS: atom_id res chain seq x y z
N MET A 1 13.08 -7.50 9.81
CA MET A 1 12.09 -8.52 9.45
C MET A 1 11.10 -7.84 8.51
N SER A 2 11.05 -8.30 7.26
CA SER A 2 10.09 -7.80 6.27
C SER A 2 8.67 -8.09 6.74
N LEU A 3 7.73 -7.21 6.43
CA LEU A 3 6.37 -7.18 7.01
C LEU A 3 5.40 -8.18 6.34
N PHE A 4 5.81 -8.90 5.29
CA PHE A 4 4.91 -9.64 4.41
C PHE A 4 5.52 -10.95 3.87
N GLU A 5 5.40 -12.07 4.59
CA GLU A 5 5.54 -13.43 3.99
C GLU A 5 4.19 -13.82 3.35
N PRO A 6 4.14 -14.27 2.08
CA PRO A 6 5.11 -15.15 1.40
C PRO A 6 6.15 -14.49 0.47
N HIS A 7 6.27 -13.15 0.44
CA HIS A 7 7.06 -12.44 -0.59
C HIS A 7 8.41 -11.90 -0.06
N VAL A 8 9.12 -12.66 0.77
CA VAL A 8 10.32 -12.16 1.48
C VAL A 8 11.54 -11.98 0.60
N ASP A 9 11.60 -12.69 -0.53
CA ASP A 9 12.66 -12.51 -1.54
C ASP A 9 12.29 -11.51 -2.65
N ASP A 10 11.07 -10.96 -2.63
CA ASP A 10 10.55 -10.11 -3.70
C ASP A 10 10.79 -8.61 -3.43
N GLN A 11 11.67 -8.27 -2.49
CA GLN A 11 11.96 -6.87 -2.14
C GLN A 11 12.39 -6.06 -3.37
N LEU A 12 13.20 -6.65 -4.26
CA LEU A 12 13.66 -6.00 -5.48
C LEU A 12 12.51 -5.82 -6.47
N GLU A 13 11.66 -6.83 -6.62
CA GLU A 13 10.47 -6.79 -7.46
C GLU A 13 9.53 -5.68 -6.98
N PHE A 14 9.16 -5.65 -5.70
CA PHE A 14 8.33 -4.56 -5.15
C PHE A 14 8.98 -3.19 -5.30
N SER A 15 10.30 -3.09 -5.11
CA SER A 15 11.02 -1.84 -5.32
C SER A 15 10.92 -1.39 -6.78
N PHE A 16 11.07 -2.30 -7.75
CA PHE A 16 10.91 -2.01 -9.16
C PHE A 16 9.48 -1.57 -9.49
N ILE A 17 8.48 -2.32 -9.02
CA ILE A 17 7.05 -2.05 -9.22
C ILE A 17 6.64 -0.69 -8.66
N LEU A 18 7.08 -0.38 -7.44
CA LEU A 18 6.74 0.90 -6.80
C LEU A 18 7.42 2.07 -7.50
N ASN A 19 8.68 1.92 -7.93
CA ASN A 19 9.38 2.97 -8.67
C ASN A 19 8.74 3.22 -10.05
N SER A 20 8.40 2.17 -10.81
CA SER A 20 7.74 2.34 -12.11
C SER A 20 6.35 2.96 -11.99
N SER A 21 5.63 2.67 -10.89
CA SER A 21 4.32 3.27 -10.62
C SER A 21 4.37 4.79 -10.42
N LEU A 22 5.52 5.37 -10.04
CA LEU A 22 5.66 6.81 -9.81
C LEU A 22 5.42 7.63 -11.07
N ASP A 23 5.81 7.12 -12.24
CA ASP A 23 5.56 7.80 -13.52
C ASP A 23 4.05 7.93 -13.78
N ILE A 24 3.26 6.92 -13.39
CA ILE A 24 1.79 6.96 -13.51
C ILE A 24 1.17 7.95 -12.53
N PHE A 25 1.70 8.03 -11.29
CA PHE A 25 1.28 9.08 -10.34
C PHE A 25 1.45 10.45 -10.96
N ASP A 26 2.61 10.74 -11.55
CA ASP A 26 2.90 12.04 -12.13
C ASP A 26 2.07 12.32 -13.40
N MET A 27 1.84 11.29 -14.24
CA MET A 27 0.99 11.41 -15.43
C MET A 27 -0.49 11.65 -15.11
N ARG A 28 -1.03 11.01 -14.06
CA ARG A 28 -2.46 11.06 -13.72
C ARG A 28 -2.79 12.14 -12.68
N GLN A 29 -1.79 12.71 -12.00
CA GLN A 29 -1.98 13.76 -11.03
C GLN A 29 -2.69 14.97 -11.65
N GLN A 30 -3.78 15.38 -11.03
CA GLN A 30 -4.49 16.61 -11.33
C GLN A 30 -4.15 17.69 -10.29
N HIS A 31 -4.09 18.95 -10.71
CA HIS A 31 -3.92 20.06 -9.77
C HIS A 31 -5.26 20.45 -9.16
N THR A 32 -5.65 19.73 -8.11
CA THR A 32 -6.89 19.96 -7.36
C THR A 32 -6.64 20.03 -5.85
N SER A 33 -7.52 20.69 -5.11
CA SER A 33 -7.43 20.83 -3.66
C SER A 33 -7.96 19.62 -2.88
N VAL A 34 -8.44 18.60 -3.58
CA VAL A 34 -8.97 17.36 -2.98
C VAL A 34 -8.03 16.18 -3.21
N ASP A 35 -8.10 15.19 -2.33
CA ASP A 35 -7.42 13.91 -2.53
C ASP A 35 -7.95 13.20 -3.79
N GLN A 36 -7.07 12.49 -4.47
CA GLN A 36 -7.32 11.85 -5.75
C GLN A 36 -7.17 10.33 -5.63
N ASP A 37 -8.22 9.63 -6.02
CA ASP A 37 -8.20 8.19 -6.26
C ASP A 37 -7.70 7.95 -7.69
N LEU A 38 -6.50 7.39 -7.84
CA LEU A 38 -5.91 7.11 -9.16
C LEU A 38 -6.29 5.71 -9.68
N GLY A 39 -7.00 4.92 -8.86
CA GLY A 39 -7.41 3.56 -9.18
C GLY A 39 -6.23 2.64 -9.45
N LEU A 40 -6.44 1.67 -10.33
CA LEU A 40 -5.40 0.73 -10.79
C LEU A 40 -4.30 1.47 -11.56
N LEU A 41 -3.06 1.38 -11.06
CA LEU A 41 -1.85 1.89 -11.71
C LEU A 41 -1.25 0.83 -12.62
N HIS A 42 -1.02 -0.37 -12.10
CA HIS A 42 -0.44 -1.49 -12.83
C HIS A 42 -1.13 -2.81 -12.44
N ALA A 43 -1.42 -3.64 -13.44
CA ALA A 43 -1.71 -5.07 -13.25
C ALA A 43 -0.52 -5.85 -13.80
N LEU A 44 0.16 -6.60 -12.95
CA LEU A 44 1.39 -7.32 -13.25
C LEU A 44 1.14 -8.82 -13.24
N ASP A 45 1.35 -9.44 -14.40
CA ASP A 45 1.35 -10.88 -14.66
C ASP A 45 0.26 -11.66 -13.91
N GLU A 46 -0.96 -11.10 -13.87
CA GLU A 46 -2.18 -11.64 -13.24
C GLU A 46 -2.13 -11.85 -11.72
N ARG A 47 -0.95 -11.72 -11.10
CA ARG A 47 -0.71 -11.98 -9.68
C ARG A 47 -0.79 -10.73 -8.83
N LEU A 48 -0.14 -9.64 -9.25
CA LEU A 48 -0.05 -8.42 -8.45
C LEU A 48 -0.78 -7.27 -9.13
N SER A 49 -1.60 -6.54 -8.37
CA SER A 49 -2.23 -5.30 -8.83
C SER A 49 -1.89 -4.14 -7.90
N VAL A 50 -1.44 -3.03 -8.47
CA VAL A 50 -1.03 -1.82 -7.75
C VAL A 50 -2.09 -0.77 -7.90
N TYR A 51 -2.56 -0.24 -6.78
CA TYR A 51 -3.55 0.84 -6.72
C TYR A 51 -2.95 2.09 -6.10
N GLY A 52 -3.37 3.26 -6.58
CA GLY A 52 -2.80 4.54 -6.20
C GLY A 52 -3.80 5.51 -5.57
N TRP A 53 -3.35 6.22 -4.54
CA TRP A 53 -4.07 7.34 -3.93
C TRP A 53 -3.10 8.50 -3.70
N LEU A 54 -3.48 9.70 -4.12
CA LEU A 54 -2.68 10.92 -3.98
C LEU A 54 -3.41 11.91 -3.08
N THR A 55 -2.76 12.37 -2.01
CA THR A 55 -3.35 13.43 -1.17
C THR A 55 -3.18 14.80 -1.81
N ASN A 56 -4.01 15.76 -1.39
CA ASN A 56 -3.84 17.16 -1.78
C ASN A 56 -2.51 17.79 -1.30
N THR A 57 -1.84 17.17 -0.31
CA THR A 57 -0.51 17.56 0.16
C THR A 57 0.64 16.92 -0.63
N GLY A 58 0.34 16.10 -1.64
CA GLY A 58 1.35 15.43 -2.47
C GLY A 58 1.88 14.11 -1.92
N VAL A 59 1.26 13.55 -0.87
CA VAL A 59 1.62 12.22 -0.35
C VAL A 59 1.00 11.14 -1.24
N LYS A 60 1.86 10.26 -1.76
CA LYS A 60 1.48 9.13 -2.62
C LYS A 60 1.36 7.86 -1.78
N PHE A 61 0.18 7.26 -1.76
CA PHE A 61 -0.05 5.94 -1.17
C PHE A 61 -0.24 4.92 -2.28
N ALA A 62 0.46 3.80 -2.19
CA ALA A 62 0.30 2.66 -3.07
C ALA A 62 -0.09 1.42 -2.25
N ILE A 63 -1.10 0.68 -2.71
CA ILE A 63 -1.47 -0.63 -2.14
C ILE A 63 -1.27 -1.67 -3.24
N VAL A 64 -0.43 -2.67 -2.95
CA VAL A 64 -0.23 -3.82 -3.82
C VAL A 64 -1.10 -4.97 -3.31
N VAL A 65 -1.88 -5.56 -4.21
CA VAL A 65 -2.77 -6.68 -3.92
C VAL A 65 -2.29 -7.90 -4.68
N ASP A 66 -1.99 -8.97 -3.95
CA ASP A 66 -1.81 -10.31 -4.52
C ASP A 66 -3.19 -10.97 -4.73
N LEU A 67 -3.50 -11.24 -6.00
CA LEU A 67 -4.72 -11.87 -6.48
C LEU A 67 -4.62 -13.41 -6.45
N GLU A 68 -3.42 -13.98 -6.50
CA GLU A 68 -3.19 -15.42 -6.53
C GLU A 68 -3.35 -16.05 -5.13
N GLY A 69 -2.81 -15.43 -4.08
CA GLY A 69 -2.94 -15.90 -2.69
C GLY A 69 -4.38 -15.99 -2.16
N ARG A 70 -5.37 -15.49 -2.92
CA ARG A 70 -6.81 -15.58 -2.62
C ARG A 70 -7.49 -16.78 -3.27
N THR A 71 -6.99 -17.25 -4.41
CA THR A 71 -7.54 -18.44 -5.10
C THR A 71 -7.38 -19.73 -4.29
N SER A 72 -6.38 -19.76 -3.40
CA SER A 72 -6.05 -20.88 -2.53
C SER A 72 -6.78 -20.88 -1.17
N ALA A 73 -7.33 -19.75 -0.71
CA ALA A 73 -8.03 -19.64 0.58
C ALA A 73 -9.56 -19.79 0.47
N HIS A 74 -10.14 -19.70 -0.73
CA HIS A 74 -11.60 -19.79 -0.96
C HIS A 74 -12.02 -20.98 -1.83
N SER A 75 -11.11 -21.90 -2.15
CA SER A 75 -11.46 -23.17 -2.79
C SER A 75 -11.91 -24.21 -1.75
N SER A 76 -13.10 -24.01 -1.17
CA SER A 76 -13.87 -25.17 -0.72
C SER A 76 -14.12 -26.07 -1.94
N ALA A 77 -13.74 -27.34 -1.81
CA ALA A 77 -13.35 -28.27 -2.88
C ALA A 77 -14.43 -28.69 -3.91
N HIS A 78 -15.36 -27.84 -4.35
CA HIS A 78 -16.38 -28.27 -5.31
C HIS A 78 -16.93 -27.27 -6.33
N GLU A 79 -16.37 -26.07 -6.48
CA GLU A 79 -16.83 -25.11 -7.49
C GLU A 79 -15.70 -24.70 -8.44
N ARG A 80 -15.99 -24.72 -9.75
CA ARG A 80 -15.04 -24.39 -10.83
C ARG A 80 -14.40 -23.02 -10.55
N PRO A 81 -13.12 -22.82 -10.89
CA PRO A 81 -12.47 -21.52 -10.72
C PRO A 81 -13.20 -20.50 -11.59
N LEU A 82 -14.00 -19.64 -10.95
CA LEU A 82 -14.48 -18.43 -11.59
C LEU A 82 -13.26 -17.50 -11.72
N PRO A 83 -13.07 -16.84 -12.88
CA PRO A 83 -11.98 -15.89 -13.04
C PRO A 83 -12.08 -14.82 -11.95
N VAL A 84 -10.93 -14.38 -11.44
CA VAL A 84 -10.76 -13.35 -10.41
C VAL A 84 -11.28 -12.01 -10.94
N VAL A 85 -12.60 -11.87 -10.99
CA VAL A 85 -13.34 -10.68 -11.41
C VAL A 85 -14.09 -10.21 -10.18
N GLY A 86 -13.48 -9.33 -9.39
CA GLY A 86 -14.17 -8.92 -8.16
C GLY A 86 -13.62 -7.71 -7.39
N LEU A 87 -12.34 -7.38 -7.50
CA LEU A 87 -11.82 -6.21 -6.80
C LEU A 87 -12.19 -4.93 -7.55
N ARG A 88 -13.16 -4.18 -7.03
CA ARG A 88 -13.49 -2.85 -7.55
C ARG A 88 -12.59 -1.82 -6.90
N ASP A 89 -12.20 -0.78 -7.64
CA ASP A 89 -11.44 0.36 -7.10
C ASP A 89 -12.11 0.96 -5.84
N SER A 90 -13.45 0.93 -5.79
CA SER A 90 -14.24 1.36 -4.63
C SER A 90 -13.90 0.64 -3.32
N ASP A 91 -13.48 -0.62 -3.39
CA ASP A 91 -13.28 -1.49 -2.22
C ASP A 91 -11.98 -1.15 -1.49
N LEU A 92 -11.05 -0.46 -2.15
CA LEU A 92 -9.78 -0.02 -1.59
C LEU A 92 -9.87 1.37 -0.94
N LYS A 93 -10.91 2.16 -1.24
CA LYS A 93 -11.09 3.50 -0.65
C LYS A 93 -11.03 3.49 0.88
N PRO A 94 -11.70 2.57 1.60
CA PRO A 94 -11.60 2.52 3.06
C PRO A 94 -10.18 2.22 3.56
N ALA A 95 -9.43 1.37 2.86
CA ALA A 95 -8.04 1.06 3.20
C ALA A 95 -7.13 2.28 3.03
N PHE A 96 -7.25 2.99 1.90
CA PHE A 96 -6.52 4.24 1.67
C PHE A 96 -6.85 5.31 2.72
N ARG A 97 -8.13 5.48 3.07
CA ARG A 97 -8.54 6.41 4.12
C ARG A 97 -7.99 6.04 5.50
N ALA A 98 -7.98 4.76 5.83
CA ALA A 98 -7.39 4.27 7.08
C ALA A 98 -5.88 4.53 7.11
N LEU A 99 -5.17 4.27 6.00
CA LEU A 99 -3.73 4.51 5.88
C LEU A 99 -3.39 6.00 5.98
N GLN A 100 -4.14 6.86 5.29
CA GLN A 100 -4.03 8.31 5.40
C GLN A 100 -4.25 8.77 6.84
N THR A 101 -5.26 8.24 7.52
CA THR A 101 -5.54 8.57 8.93
C THR A 101 -4.38 8.15 9.85
N ALA A 102 -3.82 6.95 9.64
CA ALA A 102 -2.65 6.49 10.39
C ALA A 102 -1.42 7.39 10.16
N TYR A 103 -1.21 7.82 8.92
CA TYR A 103 -0.11 8.73 8.57
C TYR A 103 -0.29 10.13 9.18
N VAL A 104 -1.51 10.67 9.17
CA VAL A 104 -1.82 11.95 9.83
C VAL A 104 -1.57 11.86 11.34
N LYS A 105 -1.99 10.77 12.00
CA LYS A 105 -1.71 10.55 13.44
C LYS A 105 -0.21 10.49 13.73
N LEU A 106 0.56 9.89 12.83
CA LEU A 106 2.02 9.88 12.94
C LEU A 106 2.60 11.30 12.86
N LEU A 107 2.15 12.11 11.90
CA LEU A 107 2.58 13.51 11.76
C LEU A 107 2.14 14.42 12.92
N GLN A 108 1.04 14.08 13.59
CA GLN A 108 0.59 14.77 14.79
C GLN A 108 1.45 14.48 16.02
N ASN A 109 2.37 13.52 15.96
CA ASN A 109 3.32 13.29 17.03
C ASN A 109 4.43 14.37 17.01
N PRO A 110 4.54 15.23 18.04
CA PRO A 110 5.53 16.30 18.06
C PRO A 110 6.99 15.81 18.08
N PHE A 111 7.22 14.53 18.40
CA PHE A 111 8.54 13.92 18.38
C PHE A 111 8.86 13.20 17.07
N TYR A 112 7.94 13.16 16.12
CA TYR A 112 8.18 12.59 14.80
C TYR A 112 8.60 13.67 13.82
N ASN A 113 9.77 13.51 13.21
CA ASN A 113 10.22 14.34 12.10
C ASN A 113 10.19 13.51 10.80
N PRO A 114 9.40 13.91 9.78
CA PRO A 114 9.37 13.20 8.49
C PRO A 114 10.74 13.23 7.78
N ASP A 115 11.50 14.31 7.92
CA ASP A 115 12.78 14.53 7.20
C ASP A 115 13.88 13.54 7.62
N ASP A 116 13.80 13.01 8.85
CA ASP A 116 14.73 11.99 9.35
C ASP A 116 14.66 10.67 8.55
N ASN A 117 13.62 10.48 7.74
CA ASN A 117 13.40 9.27 6.94
C ASN A 117 13.76 9.45 5.46
N VAL A 118 13.86 10.70 4.97
CA VAL A 118 14.11 11.05 3.56
C VAL A 118 15.60 10.93 3.22
N LEU A 119 16.45 11.26 4.19
CA LEU A 119 17.89 11.13 4.10
C LEU A 119 18.29 10.14 5.18
N GLY A 120 18.57 8.90 4.79
CA GLY A 120 19.38 8.04 5.63
C GLY A 120 20.69 8.78 5.86
N LYS A 121 20.81 9.53 6.96
CA LYS A 121 22.01 10.30 7.28
C LYS A 121 23.16 9.30 7.22
N GLU A 122 24.01 9.42 6.20
CA GLU A 122 25.25 8.68 6.02
C GLU A 122 26.31 9.09 7.07
N SER A 123 25.87 9.48 8.25
CA SER A 123 26.70 9.83 9.37
C SER A 123 26.77 8.63 10.30
N GLN A 124 27.72 7.76 9.95
CA GLN A 124 28.55 6.94 10.82
C GLN A 124 27.85 5.96 11.80
N THR A 125 28.34 4.72 11.73
CA THR A 125 28.32 3.64 12.72
C THR A 125 27.08 2.80 13.01
N GLN A 126 25.85 3.09 12.55
CA GLN A 126 24.77 2.08 12.60
C GLN A 126 23.81 2.12 11.41
N PRO A 127 23.38 0.95 10.88
CA PRO A 127 22.34 0.87 9.86
C PRO A 127 21.00 1.28 10.47
N LYS A 128 20.67 2.58 10.41
CA LYS A 128 19.33 3.05 10.77
C LYS A 128 18.34 2.54 9.71
N PRO A 129 17.17 1.99 10.12
CA PRO A 129 16.17 1.53 9.15
C PRO A 129 15.77 2.68 8.24
N LYS A 130 15.83 2.46 6.92
CA LYS A 130 15.28 3.37 5.92
C LYS A 130 13.75 3.32 6.02
N GLY A 131 13.11 4.46 6.25
CA GLY A 131 11.65 4.57 6.33
C GLY A 131 11.11 4.77 7.75
N ILE A 132 9.78 4.80 7.85
CA ILE A 132 9.05 5.13 9.08
C ILE A 132 9.23 4.02 10.13
N ALA A 133 10.01 4.28 11.18
CA ALA A 133 10.29 3.32 12.24
C ALA A 133 9.31 3.36 13.43
N SER A 134 8.24 4.18 13.36
CA SER A 134 7.27 4.30 14.45
C SER A 134 6.49 2.99 14.64
N ARG A 135 6.68 2.35 15.79
CA ARG A 135 6.02 1.08 16.15
C ARG A 135 4.49 1.17 16.05
N GLN A 136 3.91 2.24 16.56
CA GLN A 136 2.46 2.45 16.53
C GLN A 136 1.92 2.56 15.11
N PHE A 137 2.65 3.27 14.23
CA PHE A 137 2.27 3.38 12.83
C PHE A 137 2.35 2.02 12.12
N VAL A 138 3.44 1.27 12.32
CA VAL A 138 3.61 -0.06 11.73
C VAL A 138 2.55 -1.04 12.22
N GLU A 139 2.22 -1.03 13.51
CA GLU A 139 1.14 -1.86 14.08
C GLU A 139 -0.22 -1.51 13.46
N GLU A 140 -0.51 -0.23 13.25
CA GLU A 140 -1.76 0.21 12.63
C GLU A 140 -1.83 -0.17 11.15
N VAL A 141 -0.75 -0.01 10.37
CA VAL A 141 -0.68 -0.47 8.97
C VAL A 141 -0.91 -1.97 8.88
N ASN A 142 -0.30 -2.76 9.76
CA ASN A 142 -0.53 -4.20 9.86
C ASN A 142 -1.97 -4.55 10.24
N ARG A 143 -2.59 -3.75 11.12
CA ARG A 143 -3.99 -3.93 11.49
C ARG A 143 -4.90 -3.65 10.29
N ILE A 144 -4.64 -2.59 9.53
CA ILE A 144 -5.38 -2.25 8.30
C ILE A 144 -5.27 -3.39 7.28
N GLY A 145 -4.06 -3.87 6.98
CA GLY A 145 -3.85 -4.97 6.02
C GLY A 145 -4.55 -6.27 6.42
N ARG A 146 -4.60 -6.59 7.73
CA ARG A 146 -5.30 -7.78 8.24
C ARG A 146 -6.82 -7.65 8.29
N THR A 147 -7.33 -6.45 8.56
CA THR A 147 -8.79 -6.22 8.70
C THR A 147 -9.45 -5.98 7.35
N TRP A 148 -8.70 -5.47 6.37
CA TRP A 148 -9.22 -5.18 5.05
C TRP A 148 -9.39 -6.46 4.23
N ALA A 149 -10.62 -6.67 3.74
CA ALA A 149 -10.94 -7.67 2.73
C ALA A 149 -11.90 -7.06 1.70
N PRO A 150 -11.71 -7.33 0.39
CA PRO A 150 -12.66 -6.92 -0.64
C PRO A 150 -14.03 -7.54 -0.39
N GLY A 151 -15.11 -6.79 -0.66
CA GLY A 151 -16.48 -7.29 -0.52
C GLY A 151 -17.09 -7.27 0.89
N VAL A 152 -16.33 -6.90 1.93
CA VAL A 152 -16.87 -6.79 3.32
C VAL A 152 -17.62 -5.47 3.56
N ALA A 153 -17.40 -4.45 2.71
CA ALA A 153 -18.05 -3.14 2.83
C ALA A 153 -19.33 -3.00 1.99
N GLY A 154 -20.04 -4.10 1.73
CA GLY A 154 -21.29 -4.12 0.97
C GLY A 154 -22.40 -4.82 1.74
N HIS A 155 -22.98 -4.14 2.74
CA HIS A 155 -24.32 -4.46 3.23
C HIS A 155 -25.04 -3.22 3.73
#